data_AF-Q003W4-F1
#
_entry.id   AF-Q003W4-F1
#
_cell.length_a   1.000
_cell.length_b   1.000
_cell.length_c   1.000
_cell.angle_alpha   90.00
_cell.angle_beta   90.00
_cell.angle_gamma   90.00
#
_symmetry.space_group_name_H-M   'P 1'
#
loop_
_entity.id
_entity.type
_entity.pdbx_description
1 polymer ?
#
loop_
_entity_poly.entity_id
_entity_poly.type
_entity_poly.pdbx_seq_one_letter_code
_entity_poly.pdbx_strand_id
1 'polypeptide(L)'
;CNGGFPSGAWNFWTKKGLVSGGLYNSHVGCRPYSIPPCEHHVNGSRPPCTGEGDTPKCSKTCEPGYSPSYKEDKHFGCSSYSVANNEKEIMAEIYKNGPVEGAFSVYSDFLLYKSGVY
;
A
#
# COMPACT_ATOMS: atom_id res chain seq x y z
N CYS A 1 -1.70 -0.85 -12.93
CA CYS A 1 -0.99 0.45 -12.96
C CYS A 1 0.54 0.29 -13.08
N ASN A 2 1.01 -0.77 -13.74
CA ASN A 2 2.36 -0.99 -14.29
C ASN A 2 3.54 -1.15 -13.31
N GLY A 3 3.27 -1.54 -12.05
CA GLY A 3 4.32 -1.88 -11.09
C GLY A 3 5.08 -0.68 -10.49
N GLY A 4 6.06 -0.98 -9.63
CA GLY A 4 6.86 0.01 -8.91
C GLY A 4 7.93 -0.62 -8.03
N PHE A 5 8.69 0.21 -7.30
CA PHE A 5 9.77 -0.23 -6.41
C PHE A 5 9.44 0.09 -4.95
N PRO A 6 9.34 -0.92 -4.04
CA PRO A 6 9.06 -0.70 -2.62
C PRO A 6 10.02 0.29 -1.95
N SER A 7 11.32 0.15 -2.20
CA SER A 7 12.34 1.08 -1.67
C SER A 7 12.11 2.54 -2.11
N GLY A 8 11.57 2.75 -3.31
CA GLY A 8 11.16 4.07 -3.80
C GLY A 8 9.97 4.65 -3.03
N ALA A 9 9.02 3.81 -2.59
CA ALA A 9 7.88 4.23 -1.78
C ALA A 9 8.31 4.72 -0.39
N TRP A 10 9.16 3.95 0.32
CA TRP A 10 9.71 4.38 1.61
C TRP A 10 10.55 5.66 1.50
N ASN A 11 11.36 5.78 0.44
CA ASN A 11 12.14 6.99 0.16
C ASN A 11 11.23 8.21 -0.15
N PHE A 12 10.10 8.00 -0.82
CA PHE A 12 9.12 9.05 -1.04
C PHE A 12 8.48 9.49 0.28
N TRP A 13 8.13 8.54 1.16
CA TRP A 13 7.58 8.84 2.48
C TRP A 13 8.54 9.68 3.34
N THR A 14 9.84 9.38 3.33
CA THR A 14 10.84 10.19 4.05
C THR A 14 11.03 11.57 3.44
N LYS A 15 11.08 11.69 2.11
CA LYS A 15 11.38 12.96 1.42
C LYS A 15 10.20 13.90 1.24
N LYS A 16 9.01 13.34 1.01
CA LYS A 16 7.82 14.08 0.57
C LYS A 16 6.62 13.88 1.49
N GLY A 17 6.64 12.87 2.35
CA GLY A 17 5.53 12.53 3.23
C GLY A 17 4.33 11.96 2.46
N LEU A 18 3.44 11.32 3.21
CA LEU A 18 2.17 10.80 2.73
C LEU A 18 1.05 11.44 3.55
N VAL A 19 -0.07 11.75 2.89
CA VAL A 19 -1.29 12.21 3.56
C VAL A 19 -2.12 11.02 4.00
N SER A 20 -3.06 11.23 4.91
CA SER A 20 -4.06 10.22 5.27
C SER A 20 -4.98 9.87 4.10
N GLY A 21 -5.56 8.67 4.13
CA GLY A 21 -6.47 8.19 3.09
C GLY A 21 -6.93 6.76 3.35
N GLY A 22 -8.25 6.56 3.37
CA GLY A 22 -8.88 5.27 3.62
C GLY A 22 -9.20 4.47 2.36
N LEU A 23 -10.10 3.50 2.53
CA LEU A 23 -10.59 2.63 1.46
C LEU A 23 -11.41 3.41 0.42
N TYR A 24 -11.66 2.76 -0.71
CA TYR A 24 -12.54 3.27 -1.76
C TYR A 24 -13.91 3.66 -1.19
N ASN A 25 -14.37 4.86 -1.54
CA ASN A 25 -15.66 5.43 -1.13
C ASN A 25 -15.89 5.47 0.39
N SER A 26 -14.82 5.51 1.19
CA SER A 26 -14.91 5.58 2.66
C SER A 26 -15.10 7.00 3.20
N HIS A 27 -14.70 8.02 2.44
CA HIS A 27 -14.60 9.43 2.89
C HIS A 27 -13.75 9.59 4.17
N VAL A 28 -12.78 8.69 4.39
CA VAL A 28 -11.86 8.72 5.53
C VAL A 28 -10.50 9.24 5.07
N GLY A 29 -10.01 10.31 5.70
CA GLY A 29 -8.70 10.89 5.44
C GLY A 29 -8.67 11.88 4.28
N CYS A 30 -7.50 12.46 4.01
CA CYS A 30 -7.30 13.49 2.99
C CYS A 30 -7.52 12.96 1.57
N ARG A 31 -6.98 11.79 1.23
CA ARG A 31 -7.11 11.19 -0.11
C ARG A 31 -7.47 9.70 -0.04
N PRO A 32 -8.76 9.35 0.12
CA PRO A 32 -9.21 7.96 0.02
C PRO A 32 -8.84 7.33 -1.33
N TYR A 33 -8.70 6.01 -1.35
CA TYR A 33 -8.35 5.28 -2.56
C TYR A 33 -9.41 5.45 -3.66
N SER A 34 -9.01 5.74 -4.90
CA SER A 34 -9.95 6.09 -5.98
C SER A 34 -10.28 4.93 -6.92
N ILE A 35 -9.55 3.80 -6.84
CA ILE A 35 -9.79 2.63 -7.69
C ILE A 35 -10.77 1.70 -6.96
N PRO A 36 -11.90 1.31 -7.56
CA PRO A 36 -12.90 0.47 -6.92
C PRO A 36 -12.35 -0.94 -6.62
N PRO A 37 -12.83 -1.59 -5.55
CA PRO A 37 -12.44 -2.96 -5.23
C PRO A 37 -13.04 -3.96 -6.24
N CYS A 38 -12.32 -5.05 -6.46
CA CYS A 38 -12.73 -6.16 -7.33
C CYS A 38 -12.40 -7.51 -6.67
N GLU A 39 -13.00 -8.60 -7.15
CA GLU A 39 -12.69 -9.95 -6.66
C GLU A 39 -11.38 -10.46 -7.29
N HIS A 40 -10.46 -10.90 -6.43
CA HIS A 40 -9.16 -11.46 -6.83
C HIS A 40 -9.19 -12.99 -6.75
N HIS A 41 -9.28 -13.66 -7.90
CA HIS A 41 -9.18 -15.13 -8.03
C HIS A 41 -10.18 -15.94 -7.17
N VAL A 42 -11.29 -15.31 -6.79
CA VAL A 42 -12.39 -15.92 -6.03
C VAL A 42 -13.73 -15.43 -6.59
N ASN A 43 -14.80 -16.19 -6.32
CA ASN A 43 -16.17 -15.75 -6.61
C ASN A 43 -16.67 -14.84 -5.49
N GLY A 44 -17.42 -13.79 -5.86
CA GLY A 44 -18.01 -12.87 -4.91
C GLY A 44 -19.00 -11.91 -5.57
N SER A 45 -19.44 -10.89 -4.83
CA SER A 45 -20.44 -9.91 -5.29
C SER A 45 -19.83 -8.69 -5.97
N ARG A 46 -18.50 -8.51 -5.89
CA ARG A 46 -17.79 -7.43 -6.60
C ARG A 46 -17.47 -7.86 -8.05
N PRO A 47 -17.21 -6.90 -8.96
CA PRO A 47 -16.76 -7.23 -10.30
C PRO A 47 -15.41 -7.98 -10.26
N PRO A 48 -15.11 -8.83 -11.26
CA PRO A 48 -13.80 -9.44 -11.39
C PRO A 48 -12.74 -8.38 -11.74
N CYS A 49 -11.52 -8.55 -11.24
CA CYS A 49 -10.41 -7.67 -11.60
C CYS A 49 -10.00 -7.90 -13.07
N THR A 50 -9.89 -6.82 -13.86
CA THR A 50 -9.61 -6.88 -15.31
C THR A 50 -8.12 -6.71 -15.65
N GLY A 51 -7.23 -7.00 -14.70
CA GLY A 51 -5.80 -6.73 -14.82
C GLY A 51 -5.48 -5.27 -14.48
N GLU A 52 -4.63 -4.65 -15.29
CA GLU A 52 -4.09 -3.33 -14.98
C GLU A 52 -4.93 -2.19 -15.56
N GLY A 53 -5.26 -1.21 -14.71
CA GLY A 53 -5.82 0.08 -15.15
C GLY A 53 -4.79 1.22 -15.15
N ASP A 54 -5.25 2.39 -15.59
CA ASP A 54 -4.48 3.63 -15.58
C ASP A 54 -4.15 4.10 -14.16
N THR A 55 -2.99 4.71 -14.01
CA THR A 55 -2.60 5.35 -12.75
C THR A 55 -3.38 6.66 -12.57
N PRO A 56 -4.15 6.84 -11.47
CA PRO A 56 -4.83 8.10 -11.20
C PRO A 56 -3.87 9.28 -11.15
N LYS A 57 -4.32 10.46 -11.60
CA LYS A 57 -3.49 11.67 -11.59
C LYS A 57 -3.14 12.08 -10.16
N CYS A 58 -1.97 12.69 -10.01
CA CYS A 58 -1.52 13.24 -8.74
C CYS A 58 -2.29 14.54 -8.43
N SER A 59 -3.34 14.47 -7.61
CA SER A 59 -3.96 15.65 -7.01
C SER A 59 -3.34 15.94 -5.64
N LYS A 60 -2.93 17.19 -5.41
CA LYS A 60 -2.35 17.65 -4.13
C LYS A 60 -3.37 18.45 -3.33
N THR A 61 -4.60 17.95 -3.29
CA THR A 61 -5.73 18.50 -2.55
C THR A 61 -6.42 17.36 -1.80
N CYS A 62 -6.94 17.66 -0.61
CA CYS A 62 -7.78 16.71 0.10
C CYS A 62 -9.21 16.70 -0.48
N GLU A 63 -9.98 15.67 -0.14
CA GLU A 63 -11.40 15.60 -0.43
C GLU A 63 -12.17 16.78 0.22
N PRO A 64 -13.21 17.33 -0.43
CA PRO A 64 -14.04 18.36 0.19
C PRO A 64 -14.61 17.93 1.54
N GLY A 65 -14.62 18.85 2.51
CA GLY A 65 -15.09 18.58 3.87
C GLY A 65 -14.05 17.99 4.81
N TYR A 66 -12.88 17.57 4.30
CA TYR A 66 -11.76 17.14 5.12
C TYR A 66 -10.93 18.33 5.64
N SER A 67 -10.50 18.27 6.89
CA SER A 67 -9.50 19.15 7.50
C SER A 67 -8.52 18.29 8.29
N PRO A 68 -7.20 18.57 8.27
CA PRO A 68 -6.53 19.79 7.79
C PRO A 68 -6.23 19.80 6.27
N SER A 69 -5.45 20.77 5.78
CA SER A 69 -5.08 20.85 4.35
C SER A 69 -4.10 19.74 3.94
N TYR A 70 -3.99 19.48 2.62
CA TYR A 70 -3.09 18.44 2.08
C TYR A 70 -1.63 18.60 2.52
N LYS A 71 -1.15 19.84 2.72
CA LYS A 71 0.23 20.08 3.14
C LYS A 71 0.42 19.76 4.62
N GLU A 72 -0.58 20.08 5.44
CA GLU A 72 -0.56 19.91 6.89
C GLU A 72 -0.79 18.45 7.29
N ASP A 73 -1.57 17.70 6.50
CA ASP A 73 -1.85 16.28 6.74
C ASP A 73 -0.69 15.34 6.37
N LYS A 74 0.48 15.88 6.02
CA LYS A 74 1.62 15.04 5.62
C LYS A 74 2.32 14.42 6.82
N HIS A 75 2.43 13.11 6.78
CA HIS A 75 3.23 12.30 7.69
C HIS A 75 4.53 11.88 7.02
N PHE A 76 5.65 12.11 7.67
CA PHE A 76 6.99 11.84 7.14
C PHE A 76 7.66 10.71 7.90
N GLY A 77 8.40 9.88 7.16
CA GLY A 77 9.29 8.89 7.75
C GLY A 77 10.60 9.52 8.20
N CYS A 78 11.18 9.01 9.29
CA CYS A 78 12.49 9.44 9.76
C CYS A 78 13.60 8.96 8.81
N SER A 79 13.57 7.68 8.43
CA SER A 79 14.53 7.06 7.53
C SER A 79 13.89 5.88 6.78
N SER A 80 14.61 5.35 5.79
CA SER A 80 14.23 4.16 5.04
C SER A 80 15.48 3.34 4.77
N TYR A 81 15.44 2.04 5.05
CA TYR A 81 16.57 1.12 4.90
C TYR A 81 16.09 -0.29 4.54
N SER A 82 17.00 -1.11 4.03
CA SER A 82 16.75 -2.53 3.80
C SER A 82 17.17 -3.32 5.03
N VAL A 83 16.35 -4.30 5.42
CA VAL A 83 16.77 -5.35 6.36
C VAL A 83 17.63 -6.35 5.61
N ALA A 84 18.66 -6.91 6.24
CA ALA A 84 19.48 -7.91 5.58
C ALA A 84 18.66 -9.16 5.26
N ASN A 85 19.12 -9.93 4.27
CA ASN A 85 18.53 -11.22 3.92
C ASN A 85 18.93 -12.29 4.97
N ASN A 86 18.41 -12.15 6.18
CA ASN A 86 18.65 -13.02 7.31
C ASN A 86 17.37 -13.14 8.14
N GLU A 87 16.87 -14.36 8.31
CA GLU A 87 15.61 -14.64 9.03
C GLU A 87 15.59 -14.03 10.43
N LYS A 88 16.68 -14.17 11.20
CA LYS A 88 16.75 -13.65 12.57
C LYS A 88 16.76 -12.12 12.60
N GLU A 89 17.38 -11.48 11.61
CA GLU A 89 17.36 -10.02 11.51
C GLU A 89 15.98 -9.50 11.11
N ILE A 90 15.28 -10.17 10.19
CA ILE A 90 13.90 -9.84 9.81
C ILE A 90 12.96 -10.01 10.99
N MET A 91 13.07 -11.11 11.74
CA MET A 91 12.30 -11.33 12.97
C MET A 91 12.59 -10.25 14.02
N ALA A 92 13.86 -9.89 14.21
CA ALA A 92 14.26 -8.87 15.18
C ALA A 92 13.75 -7.47 14.79
N GLU A 93 13.76 -7.13 13.50
CA GLU A 93 13.20 -5.88 13.00
C GLU A 93 11.69 -5.81 13.27
N ILE A 94 10.96 -6.87 12.91
CA ILE A 94 9.50 -6.94 13.14
C ILE A 94 9.16 -6.82 14.62
N TYR A 95 9.90 -7.54 15.47
CA TYR A 95 9.68 -7.54 16.92
C TYR A 95 9.90 -6.16 17.54
N LYS A 96 10.93 -5.42 17.10
CA LYS A 96 11.32 -4.13 17.70
C LYS A 96 10.54 -2.95 17.12
N ASN A 97 10.34 -2.93 15.81
CA ASN A 97 9.90 -1.75 15.08
C ASN A 97 8.54 -1.93 14.39
N GLY A 98 7.96 -3.13 14.41
CA GLY A 98 6.67 -3.44 13.80
C GLY A 98 6.78 -3.97 12.36
N PRO A 99 5.66 -4.09 11.64
CA PRO A 99 5.62 -4.72 10.31
C PRO A 99 6.58 -4.08 9.30
N VAL A 100 7.15 -4.92 8.43
CA VAL A 100 8.03 -4.53 7.33
C VAL A 100 7.39 -4.86 5.98
N GLU A 101 7.87 -4.23 4.90
CA GLU A 101 7.47 -4.58 3.53
C GLU A 101 8.51 -5.52 2.91
N GLY A 102 8.03 -6.56 2.22
CA GLY A 102 8.84 -7.52 1.46
C GLY A 102 8.21 -7.84 0.11
N ALA A 103 8.96 -8.53 -0.75
CA ALA A 103 8.50 -8.98 -2.05
C ALA A 103 8.91 -10.44 -2.29
N PHE A 104 8.07 -11.17 -3.02
CA PHE A 104 8.32 -12.55 -3.41
C PHE A 104 7.75 -12.81 -4.81
N SER A 105 8.20 -13.88 -5.45
CA SER A 105 7.69 -14.28 -6.77
C SER A 105 6.38 -15.05 -6.59
N VAL A 106 5.31 -14.54 -7.17
CA VAL A 106 3.99 -15.18 -7.18
C VAL A 106 3.93 -16.19 -8.33
N TYR A 107 3.70 -17.47 -8.00
CA TYR A 107 3.40 -18.52 -8.97
C TYR A 107 1.90 -18.79 -9.02
N SER A 108 1.43 -19.49 -10.06
CA SER A 108 -0.01 -19.68 -10.32
C SER A 108 -0.76 -20.42 -9.20
N ASP A 109 -0.07 -21.27 -8.46
CA ASP A 109 -0.60 -22.01 -7.31
C ASP A 109 -0.89 -21.12 -6.10
N PHE A 110 -0.13 -20.04 -5.90
CA PHE A 110 -0.34 -19.08 -4.81
C PHE A 110 -1.76 -18.48 -4.82
N LEU A 111 -2.30 -18.24 -6.01
CA LEU A 111 -3.64 -17.67 -6.20
C LEU A 111 -4.75 -18.59 -5.68
N LEU A 112 -4.44 -19.88 -5.49
CA LEU A 112 -5.37 -20.91 -5.01
C LEU A 112 -5.25 -21.16 -3.50
N TYR A 113 -4.30 -20.53 -2.81
CA TYR A 113 -4.06 -20.72 -1.39
C TYR A 113 -5.31 -20.43 -0.54
N LYS A 114 -5.56 -21.27 0.48
CA LYS A 114 -6.71 -21.16 1.39
C LYS A 114 -6.33 -21.17 2.87
N SER A 115 -5.43 -22.05 3.28
CA SER A 115 -4.97 -22.17 4.67
C SER A 115 -3.69 -23.03 4.74
N GLY A 116 -3.00 -22.98 5.88
CA GLY A 116 -1.77 -23.74 6.12
C GLY A 116 -0.52 -22.87 6.08
N VAL A 117 0.58 -23.46 5.60
CA VAL A 117 1.80 -22.74 5.22
C VAL A 117 1.86 -22.90 3.70
N TYR A 118 1.87 -21.79 2.96
CA TYR A 118 2.08 -21.83 1.49
C TYR A 118 3.50 -22.31 1.19
#